data_AF-B9TE30-F1
#
_entry.id   AF-B9TE30-F1
#
_cell.length_a   1.000
_cell.length_b   1.000
_cell.length_c   1.000
_cell.angle_alpha   90.00
_cell.angle_beta   90.00
_cell.angle_gamma   90.00
#
_symmetry.space_group_name_H-M   'P 1'
#
loop_
_entity.id
_entity.type
_entity.pdbx_description
1 polymer ?
#
loop_
_entity_poly.entity_id
_entity_poly.type
_entity_poly.pdbx_seq_one_letter_code
_entity_poly.pdbx_strand_id
1 'polypeptide(L)'
;MAGHRLTLELRPEKRSDAQNRRLWSMLADISRQVNWHGHKLTSEEWKDVFSAALKRTKVVPGLDGGFVVCGQSTSRMTKAEMCELQTLMEAFGAQHGVQFKAWEGEQ
;
A
#
# COMPACT_ATOMS: atom_id res chain seq x y z
N MET A 1 -19.00 18.39 -19.91
CA MET A 1 -17.87 18.11 -19.01
C MET A 1 -18.39 18.21 -17.58
N ALA A 2 -18.74 17.08 -16.95
CA ALA A 2 -19.28 17.07 -15.59
C ALA A 2 -18.20 17.55 -14.60
N GLY A 3 -18.49 18.58 -13.83
CA GLY A 3 -17.54 19.13 -12.85
C GLY A 3 -17.26 18.13 -11.74
N HIS A 4 -16.00 17.74 -11.57
CA HIS A 4 -15.58 16.91 -10.45
C HIS A 4 -15.70 17.72 -9.15
N ARG A 5 -16.40 17.17 -8.16
CA ARG A 5 -16.49 17.77 -6.83
C ARG A 5 -15.21 17.43 -6.06
N LEU A 6 -14.44 18.46 -5.72
CA LEU A 6 -13.22 18.33 -4.93
C LEU A 6 -13.55 18.51 -3.44
N THR A 7 -12.86 17.77 -2.58
CA THR A 7 -12.96 17.90 -1.12
C THR A 7 -11.56 18.11 -0.57
N LEU A 8 -11.41 19.11 0.30
CA LEU A 8 -10.16 19.47 0.96
C LEU A 8 -10.40 19.50 2.47
N GLU A 9 -9.54 18.83 3.23
CA GLU A 9 -9.63 18.71 4.69
C GLU A 9 -8.33 19.23 5.31
N LEU A 10 -8.42 20.19 6.23
CA LEU A 10 -7.30 20.64 7.05
C LEU A 10 -7.47 20.11 8.47
N ARG A 11 -6.48 19.38 8.96
CA ARG A 11 -6.43 18.90 10.34
C ARG A 11 -4.99 18.84 10.84
N PRO A 12 -4.75 18.94 12.16
CA PRO A 12 -3.44 18.69 12.72
C PRO A 12 -2.92 17.31 12.33
N GLU A 13 -1.62 17.24 12.04
CA GLU A 13 -1.00 15.99 11.67
C GLU A 13 -1.00 15.02 12.86
N LYS A 14 -1.49 13.81 12.62
CA LYS A 14 -1.35 12.70 13.57
C LYS A 14 -0.10 11.91 13.22
N ARG A 15 0.54 11.31 14.23
CA ARG A 15 1.68 10.40 14.02
C ARG A 15 1.40 9.29 12.99
N SER A 16 0.15 8.85 12.86
CA SER A 16 -0.28 7.88 11.85
C SER A 16 -0.20 8.40 10.41
N ASP A 17 -0.33 9.71 10.21
CA ASP A 17 -0.32 10.33 8.88
C ASP A 17 1.09 10.27 8.27
N ALA A 18 2.13 10.52 9.07
CA ALA A 18 3.52 10.35 8.67
C ALA A 18 3.81 8.90 8.21
N GLN A 19 3.34 7.91 8.98
CA GLN A 19 3.47 6.49 8.59
C GLN A 19 2.71 6.16 7.30
N ASN A 20 1.50 6.71 7.13
CA ASN A 20 0.71 6.49 5.93
C ASN A 20 1.37 7.14 4.70
N ARG A 21 1.91 8.36 4.81
CA ARG A 21 2.66 9.00 3.73
C ARG A 21 3.89 8.19 3.33
N ARG A 22 4.64 7.67 4.32
CA ARG A 22 5.79 6.81 4.09
C ARG A 22 5.40 5.54 3.32
N LEU A 23 4.33 4.87 3.74
CA LEU A 23 3.78 3.71 3.03
C LEU A 23 3.50 4.02 1.55
N TRP A 24 2.73 5.07 1.28
CA TRP A 24 2.38 5.42 -0.10
C TRP A 24 3.58 5.86 -0.94
N SER A 25 4.57 6.52 -0.34
CA SER A 25 5.82 6.84 -1.03
C SER A 25 6.57 5.59 -1.47
N MET A 26 6.73 4.62 -0.55
CA MET A 26 7.42 3.37 -0.87
C MET A 26 6.66 2.55 -1.93
N LEU A 27 5.32 2.49 -1.85
CA LEU A 27 4.49 1.83 -2.87
C LEU A 27 4.66 2.49 -4.24
N ALA A 28 4.69 3.83 -4.31
CA ALA A 28 4.89 4.55 -5.54
C ALA A 28 6.29 4.30 -6.14
N ASP A 29 7.32 4.22 -5.30
CA ASP A 29 8.68 3.92 -5.74
C ASP A 29 8.78 2.49 -6.29
N ILE A 30 8.17 1.51 -5.62
CA ILE A 30 8.08 0.11 -6.09
C ILE A 30 7.28 0.03 -7.40
N SER A 31 6.09 0.64 -7.48
CA SER A 31 5.25 0.65 -8.68
C SER A 31 5.98 1.20 -9.91
N ARG A 32 6.82 2.22 -9.73
CA ARG A 32 7.60 2.79 -10.83
C ARG A 32 8.74 1.89 -11.27
N GLN A 33 9.44 1.25 -10.32
CA GLN A 33 10.72 0.58 -10.56
C GLN A 33 10.59 -0.91 -10.84
N VAL A 34 9.56 -1.57 -10.32
CA VAL A 34 9.39 -3.03 -10.41
C VAL A 34 8.42 -3.40 -11.52
N ASN A 35 8.86 -4.31 -12.40
CA ASN A 35 7.99 -5.02 -13.33
C ASN A 35 7.75 -6.43 -12.78
N TRP A 36 6.51 -6.73 -12.42
CA TRP A 36 6.12 -7.97 -11.77
C TRP A 36 5.59 -8.97 -12.80
N HIS A 37 6.40 -9.97 -13.17
CA HIS A 37 6.03 -11.00 -14.16
C HIS A 37 5.48 -10.43 -15.49
N GLY A 38 6.00 -9.30 -15.95
CA GLY A 38 5.53 -8.63 -17.18
C GLY A 38 4.42 -7.61 -16.98
N HIS A 39 3.90 -7.48 -15.75
CA HIS A 39 2.88 -6.51 -15.38
C HIS A 39 3.45 -5.37 -14.53
N LYS A 40 3.13 -4.14 -14.90
CA LYS A 40 3.31 -2.97 -14.02
C LYS A 40 2.08 -2.81 -13.16
N LEU A 41 2.24 -3.06 -11.87
CA LEU A 41 1.18 -2.88 -10.89
C LEU A 41 1.14 -1.44 -10.37
N THR A 42 -0.06 -0.94 -10.08
CA THR A 42 -0.27 0.36 -9.43
C THR A 42 0.15 0.31 -7.96
N SER A 43 0.28 1.48 -7.32
CA SER A 43 0.56 1.57 -5.88
C SER A 43 -0.53 0.87 -5.06
N GLU A 44 -1.80 0.98 -5.46
CA GLU A 44 -2.91 0.28 -4.80
C GLU A 44 -2.78 -1.24 -4.94
N GLU A 45 -2.46 -1.74 -6.14
CA GLU A 45 -2.30 -3.17 -6.37
C GLU A 45 -1.11 -3.74 -5.60
N TRP A 46 0.02 -3.03 -5.57
CA TRP A 46 1.17 -3.40 -4.73
C TRP A 46 0.81 -3.46 -3.26
N LYS A 47 -0.01 -2.53 -2.76
CA LYS A 47 -0.49 -2.54 -1.37
C LYS A 47 -1.26 -3.81 -1.08
N ASP A 48 -2.10 -4.26 -2.01
CA ASP A 48 -2.87 -5.49 -1.85
C ASP A 48 -1.97 -6.73 -1.87
N VAL A 49 -0.97 -6.77 -2.75
CA VAL A 49 0.05 -7.84 -2.80
C VAL A 49 0.79 -7.95 -1.45
N PHE A 50 1.33 -6.84 -0.94
CA PHE A 50 2.06 -6.88 0.34
C PHE A 50 1.14 -7.18 1.53
N SER A 51 -0.09 -6.65 1.53
CA SER A 51 -1.06 -6.92 2.59
C SER A 51 -1.49 -8.40 2.61
N ALA A 52 -1.63 -9.02 1.44
CA ALA A 52 -1.92 -10.44 1.30
C ALA A 52 -0.76 -11.35 1.73
N ALA A 53 0.48 -10.88 1.63
CA ALA A 53 1.65 -11.59 2.14
C ALA A 53 1.71 -11.59 3.68
N LEU A 54 1.24 -10.52 4.33
CA LEU A 54 1.27 -10.40 5.80
C LEU A 54 0.09 -11.11 6.47
N LYS A 55 -1.10 -11.08 5.87
CA LYS A 55 -2.31 -11.72 6.41
C LYS A 55 -3.01 -12.57 5.36
N ARG A 56 -3.54 -13.70 5.82
CA ARG A 56 -4.43 -14.55 5.01
C ARG A 56 -5.61 -13.71 4.50
N THR A 57 -5.77 -13.69 3.19
CA THR A 57 -6.92 -13.10 2.53
C THR A 57 -8.15 -13.97 2.76
N LYS A 58 -9.32 -13.33 2.85
CA LYS A 58 -10.59 -14.05 2.99
C LYS A 58 -11.14 -14.30 1.59
N VAL A 59 -11.38 -15.55 1.23
CA VAL A 59 -12.06 -15.90 -0.03
C VAL A 59 -13.53 -16.13 0.27
N VAL A 60 -14.41 -15.47 -0.49
CA VAL A 60 -15.87 -15.61 -0.35
C VAL A 60 -16.51 -15.96 -1.68
N PRO A 61 -17.67 -16.63 -1.70
CA PRO A 61 -18.44 -16.83 -2.92
C PRO A 61 -18.80 -15.50 -3.56
N GLY A 62 -18.55 -15.39 -4.87
CA GLY A 62 -18.96 -14.26 -5.68
C GLY A 62 -20.45 -14.34 -6.03
N LEU A 63 -21.03 -13.19 -6.37
CA LEU A 63 -22.45 -13.10 -6.73
C LEU A 63 -22.78 -13.88 -8.02
N ASP A 64 -21.82 -14.02 -8.93
CA ASP A 64 -21.98 -14.69 -10.22
C ASP A 64 -21.47 -16.14 -10.23
N GLY A 65 -21.33 -16.77 -9.06
CA GLY A 65 -20.88 -18.17 -8.95
C GLY A 65 -19.36 -18.38 -9.02
N GLY A 66 -18.57 -17.30 -8.99
CA GLY A 66 -17.10 -17.33 -8.84
C GLY A 66 -16.65 -17.18 -7.39
N PHE A 67 -15.40 -16.74 -7.20
CA PHE A 67 -14.85 -16.39 -5.89
C PHE A 67 -14.31 -14.96 -5.91
N VAL A 68 -14.46 -14.26 -4.79
CA VAL A 68 -13.88 -12.93 -4.57
C VAL A 68 -12.85 -13.04 -3.46
N VAL A 69 -11.64 -12.54 -3.73
CA VAL A 69 -10.60 -12.41 -2.71
C VAL A 69 -10.78 -11.07 -2.02
N CYS A 70 -11.24 -11.10 -0.77
CA CYS A 70 -11.32 -9.91 0.07
C CYS A 70 -9.96 -9.67 0.73
N GLY A 71 -9.21 -8.71 0.18
CA GLY A 71 -8.03 -8.14 0.82
C GLY A 71 -8.37 -7.50 2.17
N GLN A 72 -7.39 -7.42 3.07
CA GLN A 72 -7.54 -6.69 4.32
C GLN A 72 -7.27 -5.20 4.08
N SER A 73 -8.15 -4.35 4.60
CA SER A 73 -7.93 -2.92 4.56
C SER A 73 -6.78 -2.54 5.50
N THR A 74 -5.75 -1.87 4.96
CA THR A 74 -4.66 -1.29 5.76
C THR A 74 -5.16 -0.27 6.79
N SER A 75 -6.34 0.32 6.60
CA SER A 75 -6.96 1.23 7.58
C SER A 75 -7.36 0.57 8.90
N ARG A 76 -7.46 -0.77 8.93
CA ARG A 76 -7.75 -1.54 10.15
C ARG A 76 -6.50 -2.17 10.76
N MET A 77 -5.32 -1.98 10.16
CA MET A 77 -4.08 -2.52 10.68
C MET A 77 -3.67 -1.81 11.96
N THR A 78 -3.12 -2.57 12.90
CA THR A 78 -2.46 -2.00 14.07
C THR A 78 -1.15 -1.33 13.67
N LYS A 79 -0.60 -0.49 14.54
CA LYS A 79 0.71 0.14 14.29
C LYS A 79 1.83 -0.89 14.09
N ALA A 80 1.78 -2.02 14.80
CA ALA A 80 2.77 -3.08 14.66
C ALA A 80 2.70 -3.71 13.26
N GLU A 81 1.50 -4.05 12.80
CA GLU A 81 1.25 -4.61 11.46
C GLU A 81 1.69 -3.63 10.36
N MET A 82 1.45 -2.33 10.57
CA MET A 82 1.90 -1.30 9.63
C MET A 82 3.43 -1.19 9.56
N CYS A 83 4.13 -1.36 10.69
CA CYS A 83 5.59 -1.43 10.70
C CYS A 83 6.10 -2.69 10.00
N GLU A 84 5.52 -3.86 10.28
CA GLU A 84 5.89 -5.12 9.61
C GLU A 84 5.69 -5.04 8.10
N LEU A 85 4.59 -4.44 7.65
CA LEU A 85 4.32 -4.21 6.23
C LEU A 85 5.40 -3.33 5.58
N GLN A 86 5.84 -2.26 6.24
CA GLN A 86 6.92 -1.40 5.73
C GLN A 86 8.26 -2.14 5.69
N THR A 87 8.60 -2.91 6.74
CA THR A 87 9.81 -3.75 6.75
C THR A 87 9.80 -4.77 5.62
N LEU A 88 8.66 -5.40 5.35
CA LEU A 88 8.50 -6.32 4.23
C LEU A 88 8.76 -5.62 2.88
N MET A 89 8.23 -4.40 2.72
CA MET A 89 8.46 -3.62 1.51
C MET A 89 9.91 -3.17 1.35
N GLU A 90 10.59 -2.80 2.45
CA GLU A 90 12.03 -2.47 2.44
C GLU A 90 12.85 -3.69 1.99
N ALA A 91 12.59 -4.86 2.58
CA ALA A 91 13.27 -6.10 2.22
C ALA A 91 13.01 -6.49 0.75
N PHE A 92 11.76 -6.38 0.29
CA PHE A 92 11.41 -6.63 -1.11
C PHE A 92 12.11 -5.65 -2.05
N GLY A 93 12.11 -4.36 -1.72
CA GLY A 93 12.77 -3.32 -2.51
C GLY A 93 14.28 -3.55 -2.60
N ALA A 94 14.92 -3.91 -1.50
CA ALA A 94 16.35 -4.24 -1.47
C ALA A 94 16.69 -5.42 -2.39
N GLN A 95 15.85 -6.46 -2.43
CA GLN A 95 16.02 -7.62 -3.31
C GLN A 95 15.84 -7.28 -4.80
N HIS A 96 14.99 -6.29 -5.11
CA HIS A 96 14.68 -5.88 -6.48
C HIS A 96 15.44 -4.62 -6.93
N GLY A 97 16.38 -4.12 -6.13
CA GLY A 97 17.18 -2.94 -6.44
C GLY A 97 16.39 -1.62 -6.46
N VAL A 98 15.25 -1.57 -5.77
CA VAL A 98 14.40 -0.37 -5.66
C VAL A 98 15.12 0.69 -4.85
N GLN A 99 15.26 1.87 -5.44
CA GLN A 99 15.75 3.06 -4.75
C GLN A 99 14.56 3.75 -4.09
N PHE A 100 14.43 3.59 -2.77
CA PHE A 100 13.46 4.35 -1.99
C PHE A 100 13.94 5.80 -1.85
N LYS A 101 13.03 6.75 -2.03
CA LYS A 101 13.35 8.14 -1.69
C LYS A 101 13.66 8.25 -0.20
N ALA A 102 14.72 8.98 0.14
CA ALA A 102 15.02 9.33 1.51
C ALA A 102 13.79 10.02 2.11
N TRP A 103 13.26 9.44 3.18
CA TRP A 103 12.15 10.05 3.90
C TRP A 103 12.71 11.18 4.75
N GLU A 104 12.52 12.42 4.29
CA GLU A 104 12.65 13.60 5.13
C GLU A 104 11.38 13.71 5.98
N GLY A 105 11.30 12.92 7.03
CA GLY A 105 10.37 13.21 8.10
C GLY A 105 11.13 13.81 9.26
N GLU A 106 10.71 15.02 9.58
CA GLU A 106 11.12 15.77 10.75
C GLU A 106 11.11 14.87 11.99
N GLN A 107 12.23 14.95 12.74
CA GLN A 107 12.45 14.21 13.98
C GLN A 107 11.43 14.56 15.07
#